data_AF-A0A1Q9N3Y7-F1
#
_entry.id   AF-A0A1Q9N3Y7-F1
#
_cell.length_a   1.000
_cell.length_b   1.000
_cell.length_c   1.000
_cell.angle_alpha   90.00
_cell.angle_beta   90.00
_cell.angle_gamma   90.00
#
_symmetry.space_group_name_H-M   'P 1'
#
loop_
_entity.id
_entity.type
_entity.pdbx_description
1 polymer ?
#
loop_
_entity_poly.entity_id
_entity_poly.type
_entity_poly.pdbx_seq_one_letter_code
_entity_poly.pdbx_strand_id
1 'polypeptide(L)'
;MPRDKKRKQHKRPTKKLFFERPYGVKLEELLDIYLDVIGNSDAEIDMKIDKISISLIGDRSNNDMIASKLQELQGQLMKATTPDANGNYFYEQELFPLIFNNPIQTRFLADILAVFKYTSELTEDKTIITNASLYDVQRLQKIGYSSLNQSPKDQNKDIQRFALLNSLKLSKSPEEILQLGIANGLLFEKEGKIHFSNTREKTQEGLNEILIDLSFTSDSTDQEVISTLDPEIEGLGFQGGKIVFVNDIKKNDRKRKANS
;
A
#
# COMPACT_ATOMS: atom_id res chain seq x y z
N MET A 1 -42.60 -57.19 3.45
CA MET A 1 -42.24 -56.01 2.64
C MET A 1 -40.83 -55.56 3.01
N PRO A 2 -39.82 -55.69 2.13
CA PRO A 2 -38.51 -55.14 2.39
C PRO A 2 -38.56 -53.63 2.14
N ARG A 3 -38.06 -52.84 3.09
CA ARG A 3 -37.89 -51.39 2.93
C ARG A 3 -36.73 -51.14 1.99
N ASP A 4 -37.00 -50.61 0.80
CA ASP A 4 -35.99 -50.04 -0.08
C ASP A 4 -35.34 -48.84 0.60
N LYS A 5 -34.22 -49.08 1.28
CA LYS A 5 -33.28 -48.03 1.63
C LYS A 5 -32.62 -47.56 0.33
N LYS A 6 -33.16 -46.51 -0.28
CA LYS A 6 -32.45 -45.72 -1.28
C LYS A 6 -31.12 -45.27 -0.65
N ARG A 7 -30.04 -46.01 -0.91
CA ARG A 7 -28.68 -45.54 -0.67
C ARG A 7 -28.52 -44.28 -1.52
N LYS A 8 -28.40 -43.11 -0.88
CA LYS A 8 -27.85 -41.93 -1.55
C LYS A 8 -26.48 -42.36 -2.08
N GLN A 9 -26.34 -42.49 -3.39
CA GLN A 9 -25.04 -42.67 -4.00
C GLN A 9 -24.26 -41.39 -3.70
N HIS A 10 -23.38 -41.43 -2.69
CA HIS A 10 -22.34 -40.41 -2.57
C HIS A 10 -21.50 -40.52 -3.85
N LYS A 11 -21.63 -39.53 -4.73
CA LYS A 11 -20.74 -39.39 -5.88
C LYS A 11 -19.33 -39.31 -5.30
N ARG A 12 -18.44 -40.21 -5.74
CA ARG A 12 -17.08 -40.27 -5.22
C ARG A 12 -16.31 -39.01 -5.67
N PRO A 13 -15.46 -38.43 -4.81
CA PRO A 13 -14.56 -37.36 -5.22
C PRO A 13 -13.65 -37.85 -6.35
N THR A 14 -13.45 -37.01 -7.37
CA THR A 14 -12.47 -37.28 -8.43
C THR A 14 -11.10 -36.69 -8.08
N LYS A 15 -11.06 -35.68 -7.22
CA LYS A 15 -9.83 -35.05 -6.74
C LYS A 15 -9.96 -34.65 -5.28
N LYS A 16 -8.87 -34.75 -4.53
CA LYS A 16 -8.80 -34.29 -3.14
C LYS A 16 -7.53 -33.47 -2.95
N LEU A 17 -7.68 -32.30 -2.34
CA LEU A 17 -6.62 -31.32 -2.11
C LEU A 17 -6.56 -30.99 -0.63
N PHE A 18 -5.35 -30.68 -0.16
CA PHE A 18 -5.07 -30.32 1.21
C PHE A 18 -4.16 -29.10 1.22
N PHE A 19 -4.63 -28.05 1.88
CA PHE A 19 -3.94 -26.78 1.96
C PHE A 19 -3.69 -26.44 3.43
N GLU A 20 -2.47 -26.03 3.72
CA GLU A 20 -2.12 -25.47 5.02
C GLU A 20 -2.35 -23.96 4.99
N ARG A 21 -2.79 -23.40 6.11
CA ARG A 21 -3.07 -21.97 6.22
C ARG A 21 -1.76 -21.18 6.13
N PRO A 22 -1.60 -20.27 5.14
CA PRO A 22 -0.46 -19.35 5.09
C PRO A 22 -0.41 -18.48 6.34
N TYR A 23 0.78 -18.17 6.83
CA TYR A 23 0.93 -17.36 8.04
C TYR A 23 0.36 -15.95 7.86
N GLY A 24 -0.41 -15.46 8.83
CA GLY A 24 -1.01 -14.12 8.77
C GLY A 24 -2.26 -13.99 7.89
N VAL A 25 -2.70 -15.07 7.23
CA VAL A 25 -3.97 -15.12 6.48
C VAL A 25 -5.02 -15.84 7.33
N LYS A 26 -6.23 -15.27 7.45
CA LYS A 26 -7.32 -15.95 8.17
C LYS A 26 -7.85 -17.12 7.34
N LEU A 27 -8.29 -18.17 8.01
CA LEU A 27 -8.75 -19.39 7.34
C LEU A 27 -10.04 -19.13 6.55
N GLU A 28 -10.89 -18.23 7.05
CA GLU A 28 -12.12 -17.78 6.39
C GLU A 28 -11.79 -17.00 5.10
N GLU A 29 -10.84 -16.05 5.17
CA GLU A 29 -10.39 -15.28 4.00
C GLU A 29 -9.77 -16.21 2.94
N LEU A 30 -8.97 -17.19 3.36
CA LEU A 30 -8.41 -18.20 2.46
C LEU A 30 -9.50 -19.05 1.80
N LEU A 31 -10.52 -19.43 2.57
CA LEU A 31 -11.64 -20.22 2.05
C LEU A 31 -12.43 -19.42 1.00
N ASP A 32 -12.73 -18.15 1.27
CA ASP A 32 -13.47 -17.31 0.32
C ASP A 32 -12.74 -17.23 -1.02
N ILE A 33 -11.42 -17.04 -1.00
CA ILE A 33 -10.60 -17.04 -2.22
C ILE A 33 -10.68 -18.40 -2.96
N TYR A 34 -10.61 -19.52 -2.24
CA TYR A 34 -10.72 -20.84 -2.87
C TYR A 34 -12.12 -21.10 -3.43
N LEU A 35 -13.17 -20.63 -2.76
CA LEU A 35 -14.54 -20.73 -3.23
C LEU A 35 -14.73 -19.96 -4.54
N ASP A 36 -14.11 -18.79 -4.69
CA ASP A 36 -14.12 -18.03 -5.94
C ASP A 36 -13.51 -18.83 -7.11
N VAL A 37 -12.44 -19.60 -6.85
CA VAL A 37 -11.81 -20.46 -7.86
C VAL A 37 -12.66 -21.70 -8.18
N ILE A 38 -13.31 -22.31 -7.18
CA ILE A 38 -14.20 -23.47 -7.34
C ILE A 38 -15.48 -23.08 -8.09
N GLY A 39 -15.99 -21.87 -7.83
CA GLY A 39 -17.23 -21.37 -8.40
C GLY A 39 -18.42 -22.26 -8.08
N ASN A 40 -19.18 -22.63 -9.12
CA ASN A 40 -20.38 -23.46 -8.99
C ASN A 40 -20.10 -24.97 -9.05
N SER A 41 -18.85 -25.39 -8.92
CA SER A 41 -18.49 -26.81 -9.00
C SER A 41 -18.89 -27.56 -7.72
N ASP A 42 -19.33 -28.82 -7.86
CA ASP A 42 -19.64 -29.66 -6.69
C ASP A 42 -18.34 -29.94 -5.90
N ALA A 43 -18.25 -29.41 -4.68
CA ALA A 43 -17.11 -29.61 -3.77
C ALA A 43 -17.56 -29.88 -2.33
N GLU A 44 -16.87 -30.80 -1.65
CA GLU A 44 -16.98 -30.98 -0.20
C GLU A 44 -15.75 -30.33 0.47
N ILE A 45 -15.99 -29.41 1.40
CA ILE A 45 -14.95 -28.66 2.11
C ILE A 45 -14.96 -29.05 3.58
N ASP A 46 -13.79 -29.39 4.12
CA ASP A 46 -13.57 -29.65 5.54
C ASP A 46 -12.46 -28.72 6.05
N MET A 47 -12.76 -27.97 7.11
CA MET A 47 -11.84 -26.99 7.70
C MET A 47 -11.38 -27.49 9.07
N LYS A 48 -10.08 -27.44 9.29
CA LYS A 48 -9.42 -27.61 10.58
C LYS A 48 -8.69 -26.33 10.94
N ILE A 49 -8.25 -26.21 12.20
CA ILE A 49 -7.63 -25.00 12.77
C ILE A 49 -6.59 -24.34 11.85
N ASP A 50 -5.80 -25.15 11.15
CA ASP A 50 -4.67 -24.74 10.31
C ASP A 50 -4.75 -25.26 8.87
N LYS A 51 -5.85 -25.92 8.46
CA LYS A 51 -5.92 -26.65 7.18
C LYS A 51 -7.30 -26.57 6.53
N ILE A 52 -7.30 -26.52 5.20
CA ILE A 52 -8.49 -26.67 4.37
C ILE A 52 -8.32 -27.93 3.52
N SER A 53 -9.31 -28.83 3.58
CA SER A 53 -9.40 -30.01 2.72
C SER A 53 -10.53 -29.81 1.73
N ILE A 54 -10.26 -29.98 0.44
CA ILE A 54 -11.24 -29.78 -0.63
C ILE A 54 -11.35 -31.07 -1.44
N SER A 55 -12.56 -31.61 -1.54
CA SER A 55 -12.86 -32.80 -2.34
C SER A 55 -13.76 -32.39 -3.51
N LEU A 56 -13.21 -32.39 -4.73
CA LEU A 56 -13.93 -32.02 -5.94
C LEU A 56 -14.68 -33.24 -6.50
N ILE A 57 -15.94 -33.04 -6.88
CA ILE A 57 -16.85 -34.07 -7.37
C ILE A 57 -17.27 -33.70 -8.80
N GLY A 58 -17.45 -34.68 -9.68
CA GLY A 58 -17.95 -34.46 -11.04
C GLY A 58 -16.90 -34.69 -12.12
N ASP A 59 -16.83 -33.79 -13.10
CA ASP A 59 -15.98 -33.97 -14.28
C ASP A 59 -14.49 -33.90 -13.95
N ARG A 60 -13.72 -34.90 -14.39
CA ARG A 60 -12.30 -35.03 -14.07
C ARG A 60 -11.47 -33.91 -14.70
N SER A 61 -11.75 -33.55 -15.96
CA SER A 61 -10.97 -32.53 -16.67
C SER A 61 -11.15 -31.15 -16.03
N ASN A 62 -12.39 -30.79 -15.71
CA ASN A 62 -12.69 -29.56 -14.99
C ASN A 62 -12.05 -29.55 -13.59
N ASN A 63 -12.15 -30.67 -12.87
CA ASN A 63 -11.61 -30.76 -11.52
C ASN A 63 -10.07 -30.74 -11.49
N ASP A 64 -9.40 -31.26 -12.51
CA ASP A 64 -7.94 -31.11 -12.64
C ASP A 64 -7.55 -29.65 -12.92
N MET A 65 -8.30 -28.92 -13.75
CA MET A 65 -8.08 -27.47 -13.97
C MET A 65 -8.27 -26.66 -12.69
N ILE A 66 -9.36 -26.87 -11.95
CA ILE A 66 -9.62 -26.19 -10.66
C ILE A 66 -8.51 -26.52 -9.66
N ALA A 67 -8.12 -27.79 -9.57
CA ALA A 67 -7.06 -28.22 -8.68
C ALA A 67 -5.72 -27.53 -8.98
N SER A 68 -5.35 -27.41 -10.26
CA SER A 68 -4.15 -26.69 -10.67
C SER A 68 -4.20 -25.22 -10.25
N LYS A 69 -5.31 -24.53 -10.49
CA LYS A 69 -5.48 -23.11 -10.08
C LYS A 69 -5.38 -22.93 -8.58
N LEU A 70 -6.01 -23.81 -7.79
CA LEU A 70 -5.94 -23.75 -6.32
C LEU A 70 -4.52 -24.00 -5.81
N GLN A 71 -3.79 -24.95 -6.42
CA GLN A 71 -2.39 -25.23 -6.07
C GLN A 71 -1.46 -24.08 -6.42
N GLU A 72 -1.64 -23.47 -7.60
CA GLU A 72 -0.89 -22.31 -8.04
C GLU A 72 -1.10 -21.13 -7.10
N LEU A 73 -2.36 -20.77 -6.83
CA LEU A 73 -2.73 -19.73 -5.91
C LEU A 73 -2.17 -19.97 -4.49
N GLN A 74 -2.27 -21.21 -3.98
CA GLN A 74 -1.65 -21.56 -2.70
C GLN A 74 -0.14 -21.32 -2.73
N GLY A 75 0.53 -21.70 -3.82
CA GLY A 75 1.95 -21.44 -4.01
C GLY A 75 2.27 -19.94 -3.94
N GLN A 76 1.50 -19.11 -4.64
CA GLN A 76 1.64 -17.66 -4.63
C GLN A 76 1.45 -17.09 -3.20
N LEU A 77 0.38 -17.48 -2.51
CA LEU A 77 0.10 -17.05 -1.13
C LEU A 77 1.22 -17.45 -0.17
N MET A 78 1.74 -18.67 -0.29
CA MET A 78 2.85 -19.13 0.55
C MET A 78 4.11 -18.29 0.36
N LYS A 79 4.45 -17.90 -0.89
CA LYS A 79 5.59 -16.99 -1.16
C LYS A 79 5.35 -15.56 -0.65
N ALA A 80 4.10 -15.11 -0.60
CA ALA A 80 3.75 -13.79 -0.07
C ALA A 80 3.78 -13.75 1.48
N THR A 81 3.63 -14.88 2.15
CA THR A 81 3.57 -14.96 3.62
C THR A 81 4.77 -15.61 4.28
N THR A 82 5.60 -16.31 3.52
CA THR A 82 6.79 -17.03 4.02
C THR A 82 8.01 -16.49 3.30
N PRO A 83 8.99 -15.90 4.01
CA PRO A 83 10.17 -15.38 3.36
C PRO A 83 11.06 -16.50 2.81
N ASP A 84 11.79 -16.22 1.75
CA ASP A 84 12.86 -17.08 1.25
C ASP A 84 14.08 -17.09 2.19
N ALA A 85 15.13 -17.82 1.78
CA ALA A 85 16.37 -17.88 2.55
C ALA A 85 17.08 -16.52 2.73
N ASN A 86 16.77 -15.53 1.89
CA ASN A 86 17.31 -14.18 1.96
C ASN A 86 16.40 -13.22 2.75
N GLY A 87 15.28 -13.71 3.30
CA GLY A 87 14.31 -12.88 4.02
C GLY A 87 13.32 -12.13 3.12
N ASN A 88 13.22 -12.49 1.83
CA ASN A 88 12.34 -11.82 0.86
C ASN A 88 11.01 -12.55 0.68
N TYR A 89 9.94 -11.76 0.56
CA TYR A 89 8.60 -12.15 0.19
C TYR A 89 8.33 -11.79 -1.27
N PHE A 90 7.42 -12.52 -1.91
CA PHE A 90 7.07 -12.32 -3.31
C PHE A 90 5.57 -12.05 -3.43
N TYR A 91 5.23 -10.86 -3.92
CA TYR A 91 3.86 -10.43 -4.11
C TYR A 91 3.57 -10.32 -5.61
N GLU A 92 3.03 -11.38 -6.17
CA GLU A 92 2.60 -11.44 -7.58
C GLU A 92 1.35 -10.54 -7.77
N GLN A 93 1.25 -9.80 -8.87
CA GLN A 93 0.15 -8.83 -9.09
C GLN A 93 -1.24 -9.46 -8.93
N GLU A 94 -1.40 -10.73 -9.31
CA GLU A 94 -2.67 -11.46 -9.25
C GLU A 94 -3.19 -11.65 -7.83
N LEU A 95 -2.31 -11.62 -6.83
CA LEU A 95 -2.71 -11.70 -5.42
C LEU A 95 -3.34 -10.40 -4.92
N PHE A 96 -3.14 -9.27 -5.61
CA PHE A 96 -3.47 -7.96 -5.06
C PHE A 96 -4.99 -7.79 -4.86
N PRO A 97 -5.86 -8.16 -5.81
CA PRO A 97 -7.31 -8.11 -5.59
C PRO A 97 -7.78 -9.06 -4.50
N LEU A 98 -7.04 -10.15 -4.24
CA LEU A 98 -7.42 -11.18 -3.27
C LEU A 98 -7.04 -10.79 -1.84
N ILE A 99 -5.89 -10.12 -1.69
CA ILE A 99 -5.32 -9.76 -0.39
C ILE A 99 -5.67 -8.31 0.01
N PHE A 100 -6.02 -7.46 -0.96
CA PHE A 100 -6.33 -6.06 -0.74
C PHE A 100 -7.73 -5.71 -1.27
N ASN A 101 -8.60 -5.21 -0.39
CA ASN A 101 -9.94 -4.74 -0.76
C ASN A 101 -9.92 -3.55 -1.75
N ASN A 102 -8.81 -2.81 -1.83
CA ASN A 102 -8.63 -1.68 -2.76
C ASN A 102 -7.19 -1.69 -3.30
N PRO A 103 -6.91 -2.44 -4.37
CA PRO A 103 -5.56 -2.55 -4.87
C PRO A 103 -5.12 -1.24 -5.56
N ILE A 104 -3.97 -0.69 -5.15
CA ILE A 104 -3.26 0.32 -5.95
C ILE A 104 -2.40 -0.37 -7.01
N GLN A 105 -1.89 0.40 -7.98
CA GLN A 105 -0.99 -0.14 -8.99
C GLN A 105 0.27 -0.74 -8.36
N THR A 106 0.66 -1.94 -8.78
CA THR A 106 1.84 -2.67 -8.27
C THR A 106 3.11 -1.83 -8.27
N ARG A 107 3.36 -1.10 -9.37
CA ARG A 107 4.50 -0.20 -9.47
C ARG A 107 4.48 0.90 -8.41
N PHE A 108 3.32 1.45 -8.10
CA PHE A 108 3.18 2.49 -7.09
C PHE A 108 3.40 1.92 -5.67
N LEU A 109 2.91 0.70 -5.41
CA LEU A 109 3.20 0.01 -4.14
C LEU A 109 4.70 -0.26 -3.97
N ALA A 110 5.39 -0.69 -5.03
CA ALA A 110 6.83 -0.88 -5.02
C ALA A 110 7.58 0.43 -4.67
N ASP A 111 7.18 1.56 -5.25
CA ASP A 111 7.79 2.85 -4.88
C ASP A 111 7.52 3.23 -3.42
N ILE A 112 6.32 2.97 -2.91
CA ILE A 112 5.97 3.23 -1.52
C ILE A 112 6.83 2.36 -0.60
N LEU A 113 7.03 1.09 -0.92
CA LEU A 113 7.93 0.22 -0.15
C LEU A 113 9.34 0.81 -0.08
N ALA A 114 9.88 1.28 -1.21
CA ALA A 114 11.17 1.95 -1.26
C ALA A 114 11.22 3.26 -0.44
N VAL A 115 10.14 4.06 -0.46
CA VAL A 115 10.00 5.27 0.38
C VAL A 115 10.16 4.93 1.87
N PHE A 116 9.58 3.82 2.31
CA PHE A 116 9.63 3.34 3.70
C PHE A 116 10.86 2.45 3.99
N LYS A 117 11.90 2.51 3.14
CA LYS A 117 13.19 1.83 3.31
C LYS A 117 13.13 0.29 3.29
N TYR A 118 12.08 -0.29 2.71
CA TYR A 118 12.06 -1.72 2.39
C TYR A 118 12.83 -1.98 1.10
N THR A 119 13.39 -3.19 0.96
CA THR A 119 13.82 -3.65 -0.37
C THR A 119 12.60 -3.72 -1.27
N SER A 120 12.70 -3.30 -2.52
CA SER A 120 11.57 -3.34 -3.44
C SER A 120 12.07 -3.44 -4.87
N GLU A 121 12.11 -4.67 -5.37
CA GLU A 121 12.38 -4.97 -6.77
C GLU A 121 11.06 -5.30 -7.47
N LEU A 122 10.81 -4.67 -8.62
CA LEU A 122 9.67 -4.97 -9.47
C LEU A 122 10.15 -5.70 -10.71
N THR A 123 9.77 -6.96 -10.84
CA THR A 123 10.12 -7.82 -11.97
C THR A 123 9.24 -7.52 -13.21
N GLU A 124 9.60 -8.08 -14.37
CA GLU A 124 8.87 -7.88 -15.64
C GLU A 124 7.42 -8.41 -15.60
N ASP A 125 7.20 -9.52 -14.91
CA ASP A 125 5.88 -10.12 -14.62
C ASP A 125 5.10 -9.36 -13.53
N LYS A 126 5.64 -8.23 -13.06
CA LYS A 126 5.05 -7.36 -12.03
C LYS A 126 4.90 -8.07 -10.68
N THR A 127 5.88 -8.88 -10.32
CA THR A 127 6.04 -9.40 -8.97
C THR A 127 6.88 -8.40 -8.16
N ILE A 128 6.42 -8.06 -6.96
CA ILE A 128 7.23 -7.28 -6.01
C ILE A 128 8.02 -8.24 -5.14
N ILE A 129 9.35 -8.13 -5.18
CA ILE A 129 10.25 -8.82 -4.27
C ILE A 129 10.68 -7.83 -3.20
N THR A 130 10.36 -8.13 -1.94
CA THR A 130 10.58 -7.21 -0.80
C THR A 130 10.80 -7.96 0.50
N ASN A 131 11.56 -7.38 1.42
CA ASN A 131 11.69 -7.86 2.80
C ASN A 131 10.51 -7.41 3.69
N ALA A 132 9.52 -6.70 3.14
CA ALA A 132 8.31 -6.33 3.86
C ALA A 132 7.37 -7.52 4.06
N SER A 133 6.95 -7.72 5.31
CA SER A 133 5.93 -8.73 5.66
C SER A 133 4.56 -8.37 5.08
N LEU A 134 3.66 -9.36 4.96
CA LEU A 134 2.32 -9.12 4.44
C LEU A 134 1.58 -8.02 5.22
N TYR A 135 1.76 -7.99 6.54
CA TYR A 135 1.18 -6.96 7.41
C TYR A 135 1.68 -5.55 7.04
N ASP A 136 2.98 -5.38 6.82
CA ASP A 136 3.56 -4.09 6.42
C ASP A 136 3.09 -3.68 5.02
N VAL A 137 3.06 -4.62 4.07
CA VAL A 137 2.57 -4.37 2.72
C VAL A 137 1.10 -3.94 2.76
N GLN A 138 0.24 -4.61 3.54
CA GLN A 138 -1.16 -4.20 3.73
C GLN A 138 -1.28 -2.81 4.37
N ARG A 139 -0.44 -2.47 5.35
CA ARG A 139 -0.40 -1.14 5.96
C ARG A 139 -0.03 -0.08 4.93
N LEU A 140 1.05 -0.30 4.17
CA LEU A 140 1.56 0.63 3.16
C LEU A 140 0.59 0.78 1.98
N GLN A 141 -0.10 -0.29 1.60
CA GLN A 141 -1.18 -0.26 0.62
C GLN A 141 -2.30 0.71 1.04
N LYS A 142 -2.74 0.65 2.31
CA LYS A 142 -3.76 1.57 2.84
C LYS A 142 -3.30 3.01 2.87
N ILE A 143 -2.03 3.25 3.23
CA ILE A 143 -1.40 4.58 3.19
C ILE A 143 -1.38 5.10 1.75
N GLY A 144 -0.90 4.29 0.80
CA GLY A 144 -0.86 4.63 -0.62
C GLY A 144 -2.24 4.90 -1.21
N TYR A 145 -3.23 4.07 -0.90
CA TYR A 145 -4.61 4.29 -1.34
C TYR A 145 -5.17 5.60 -0.80
N SER A 146 -4.93 5.90 0.49
CA SER A 146 -5.38 7.14 1.11
C SER A 146 -4.70 8.37 0.50
N SER A 147 -3.42 8.28 0.16
CA SER A 147 -2.68 9.40 -0.44
C SER A 147 -3.16 9.74 -1.86
N LEU A 148 -3.69 8.76 -2.62
CA LEU A 148 -4.27 9.04 -3.96
C LEU A 148 -5.40 10.08 -3.92
N ASN A 149 -6.11 10.22 -2.81
CA ASN A 149 -7.14 11.26 -2.66
C ASN A 149 -6.59 12.68 -2.60
N GLN A 150 -5.32 12.83 -2.19
CA GLN A 150 -4.60 14.09 -2.12
C GLN A 150 -3.81 14.37 -3.40
N SER A 151 -3.93 13.52 -4.41
CA SER A 151 -3.20 13.70 -5.66
C SER A 151 -3.63 14.96 -6.40
N PRO A 152 -2.70 15.76 -6.97
CA PRO A 152 -3.03 16.91 -7.80
C PRO A 152 -3.56 16.45 -9.16
N LYS A 153 -4.86 16.13 -9.22
CA LYS A 153 -5.51 15.40 -10.33
C LYS A 153 -5.45 16.11 -11.67
N ASP A 154 -5.27 17.42 -11.65
CA ASP A 154 -5.10 18.27 -12.82
C ASP A 154 -3.70 18.15 -13.46
N GLN A 155 -2.72 17.60 -12.74
CA GLN A 155 -1.35 17.46 -13.23
C GLN A 155 -1.12 16.15 -13.99
N ASN A 156 0.02 16.02 -14.67
CA ASN A 156 0.40 14.76 -15.33
C ASN A 156 0.65 13.65 -14.29
N LYS A 157 0.39 12.38 -14.64
CA LYS A 157 0.60 11.20 -13.78
C LYS A 157 1.99 11.13 -13.14
N ASP A 158 3.02 11.56 -13.85
CA ASP A 158 4.39 11.54 -13.34
C ASP A 158 4.64 12.61 -12.27
N ILE A 159 4.06 13.80 -12.45
CA ILE A 159 4.06 14.87 -11.44
C ILE A 159 3.22 14.46 -10.22
N GLN A 160 2.05 13.88 -10.45
CA GLN A 160 1.20 13.31 -9.39
C GLN A 160 1.97 12.29 -8.56
N ARG A 161 2.63 11.32 -9.21
CA ARG A 161 3.41 10.29 -8.54
C ARG A 161 4.61 10.86 -7.80
N PHE A 162 5.34 11.82 -8.41
CA PHE A 162 6.43 12.54 -7.75
C PHE A 162 5.95 13.25 -6.47
N ALA A 163 4.86 14.00 -6.55
CA ALA A 163 4.31 14.74 -5.41
C ALA A 163 3.85 13.79 -4.30
N LEU A 164 3.14 12.71 -4.65
CA LEU A 164 2.65 11.71 -3.70
C LEU A 164 3.78 10.92 -3.01
N LEU A 165 4.82 10.52 -3.73
CA LEU A 165 5.92 9.78 -3.11
C LEU A 165 6.73 10.65 -2.15
N ASN A 166 6.94 11.92 -2.51
CA ASN A 166 7.65 12.85 -1.66
C ASN A 166 6.78 13.37 -0.49
N SER A 167 5.47 13.49 -0.66
CA SER A 167 4.56 13.80 0.45
C SER A 167 4.64 12.73 1.54
N LEU A 168 4.66 11.46 1.13
CA LEU A 168 4.83 10.31 2.04
C LEU A 168 6.18 10.31 2.75
N LYS A 169 7.25 10.77 2.09
CA LYS A 169 8.58 10.92 2.73
C LYS A 169 8.60 12.05 3.77
N LEU A 170 7.86 13.13 3.53
CA LEU A 170 8.10 14.44 4.16
C LEU A 170 7.01 14.92 5.10
N SER A 171 5.91 14.18 5.22
CA SER A 171 4.74 14.62 5.98
C SER A 171 4.30 16.05 5.56
N LYS A 172 4.41 16.32 4.26
CA LYS A 172 4.00 17.57 3.60
C LYS A 172 2.91 17.21 2.59
N SER A 173 1.96 18.09 2.35
CA SER A 173 0.96 17.90 1.32
C SER A 173 1.60 17.82 -0.08
N PRO A 174 1.01 17.07 -1.03
CA PRO A 174 1.49 17.05 -2.42
C PRO A 174 1.65 18.45 -3.03
N GLU A 175 0.78 19.39 -2.69
CA GLU A 175 0.85 20.79 -3.12
C GLU A 175 2.10 21.50 -2.59
N GLU A 176 2.42 21.33 -1.31
CA GLU A 176 3.65 21.89 -0.72
C GLU A 176 4.91 21.31 -1.38
N ILE A 177 4.91 20.01 -1.72
CA ILE A 177 6.02 19.40 -2.46
C ILE A 177 6.22 20.08 -3.82
N LEU A 178 5.13 20.31 -4.54
CA LEU A 178 5.20 20.95 -5.84
C LEU A 178 5.68 22.40 -5.73
N GLN A 179 5.20 23.15 -4.74
CA GLN A 179 5.65 24.51 -4.47
C GLN A 179 7.15 24.56 -4.11
N LEU A 180 7.62 23.63 -3.28
CA LEU A 180 9.05 23.49 -2.98
C LEU A 180 9.86 23.20 -4.24
N GLY A 181 9.38 22.31 -5.11
CA GLY A 181 10.02 22.01 -6.38
C GLY A 181 10.13 23.23 -7.29
N ILE A 182 9.07 24.05 -7.39
CA ILE A 182 9.07 25.28 -8.19
C ILE A 182 10.00 26.34 -7.58
N ALA A 183 9.91 26.57 -6.27
CA ALA A 183 10.71 27.59 -5.56
C ALA A 183 12.22 27.33 -5.68
N ASN A 184 12.63 26.07 -5.80
CA ASN A 184 14.02 25.66 -5.96
C ASN A 184 14.42 25.36 -7.41
N GLY A 185 13.56 25.69 -8.39
CA GLY A 185 13.86 25.53 -9.81
C GLY A 185 13.92 24.07 -10.30
N LEU A 186 13.51 23.09 -9.49
CA LEU A 186 13.41 21.68 -9.87
C LEU A 186 12.22 21.40 -10.78
N LEU A 187 11.15 22.18 -10.60
CA LEU A 187 9.94 22.16 -11.40
C LEU A 187 9.70 23.56 -11.97
N PHE A 188 8.95 23.63 -13.07
CA PHE A 188 8.46 24.89 -13.60
C PHE A 188 7.01 24.76 -14.07
N GLU A 189 6.31 25.89 -14.09
CA GLU A 189 4.94 25.97 -14.57
C GLU A 189 4.91 26.52 -16.00
N LYS A 190 4.19 25.84 -16.88
CA LYS A 190 3.91 26.28 -18.24
C LYS A 190 2.45 25.97 -18.57
N GLU A 191 1.70 26.98 -19.01
CA GLU A 191 0.29 26.82 -19.42
C GLU A 191 -0.60 26.19 -18.32
N GLY A 192 -0.33 26.50 -17.04
CA GLY A 192 -1.08 25.94 -15.90
C GLY A 192 -0.76 24.47 -15.61
N LYS A 193 0.30 23.92 -16.20
CA LYS A 193 0.80 22.56 -15.94
C LYS A 193 2.22 22.62 -15.40
N ILE A 194 2.52 21.71 -14.50
CA ILE A 194 3.84 21.57 -13.90
C ILE A 194 4.66 20.58 -14.70
N HIS A 195 5.93 20.93 -14.92
CA HIS A 195 6.89 20.13 -15.65
C HIS A 195 8.18 19.98 -14.83
N PHE A 196 8.90 18.88 -15.05
CA PHE A 196 10.25 18.72 -14.53
C PHE A 196 11.21 19.64 -15.28
N SER A 197 12.02 20.42 -14.56
CA SER A 197 13.07 21.26 -15.16
C SER A 197 14.20 20.43 -15.79
N ASN A 198 14.34 19.17 -15.37
CA ASN A 198 15.37 18.23 -15.82
C ASN A 198 14.79 16.81 -15.94
N THR A 199 15.65 15.78 -15.97
CA THR A 199 15.19 14.40 -15.78
C THR A 199 14.58 14.20 -14.39
N ARG A 200 13.73 13.18 -14.26
CA ARG A 200 13.04 12.88 -13.00
C ARG A 200 14.02 12.50 -11.90
N GLU A 201 15.05 11.75 -12.28
CA GLU A 201 16.11 11.29 -11.40
C GLU A 201 16.85 12.49 -10.81
N LYS A 202 17.31 13.43 -11.64
CA LYS A 202 17.98 14.65 -11.20
C LYS A 202 17.07 15.55 -10.36
N THR A 203 15.78 15.62 -10.70
CA THR A 203 14.80 16.37 -9.91
C THR A 203 14.64 15.75 -8.52
N GLN A 204 14.58 14.42 -8.44
CA GLN A 204 14.48 13.70 -7.17
C GLN A 204 15.76 13.82 -6.34
N GLU A 205 16.93 13.76 -6.97
CA GLU A 205 18.23 14.01 -6.33
C GLU A 205 18.30 15.42 -5.75
N GLY A 206 17.99 16.44 -6.56
CA GLY A 206 17.98 17.83 -6.11
C GLY A 206 16.95 18.08 -4.99
N LEU A 207 15.79 17.42 -5.04
CA LEU A 207 14.84 17.49 -3.93
C LEU A 207 15.44 16.86 -2.66
N ASN A 208 16.06 15.68 -2.76
CA ASN A 208 16.72 15.03 -1.62
C ASN A 208 17.83 15.90 -1.01
N GLU A 209 18.59 16.64 -1.82
CA GLU A 209 19.62 17.57 -1.33
C GLU A 209 19.00 18.72 -0.51
N ILE A 210 17.94 19.36 -1.02
CA ILE A 210 17.20 20.40 -0.28
C ILE A 210 16.69 19.86 1.06
N LEU A 211 16.31 18.58 1.10
CA LEU A 211 15.78 17.95 2.31
C LEU A 211 16.86 17.65 3.34
N ILE A 212 18.06 17.28 2.91
CA ILE A 212 19.22 17.17 3.79
C ILE A 212 19.47 18.53 4.45
N ASP A 213 19.48 19.61 3.66
CA ASP A 213 19.72 20.97 4.17
C ASP A 213 18.62 21.45 5.14
N LEU A 214 17.35 21.11 4.90
CA LEU A 214 16.25 21.41 5.82
C LEU A 214 16.33 20.58 7.11
N SER A 215 16.78 19.33 7.04
CA SER A 215 16.93 18.46 8.22
C SER A 215 18.06 18.92 9.16
N PHE A 216 19.07 19.65 8.65
CA PHE A 216 20.11 20.25 9.47
C PHE A 216 19.66 21.52 10.22
N THR A 217 18.45 22.03 9.96
CA THR A 217 17.90 23.18 10.70
C THR A 217 17.04 22.78 11.91
N SER A 218 16.78 21.48 12.11
CA SER A 218 16.04 20.97 13.28
C SER A 218 16.96 20.34 14.34
N ASP A 219 17.99 21.06 14.78
CA ASP A 219 18.65 20.79 16.06
C ASP A 219 17.98 21.63 17.15
N SER A 220 16.87 21.12 17.69
CA SER A 220 16.44 21.44 19.06
C SER A 220 15.52 20.34 19.59
N THR A 221 16.13 19.42 20.34
CA THR A 221 15.64 18.83 21.59
C THR A 221 14.22 18.26 21.64
N ASP A 222 14.19 16.93 21.77
CA ASP A 222 13.29 16.12 22.60
C ASP A 222 11.79 15.98 22.27
N GLN A 223 11.32 14.78 22.60
CA GLN A 223 9.94 14.30 22.82
C GLN A 223 9.19 13.72 21.61
N GLU A 224 8.99 12.39 21.59
CA GLU A 224 7.94 11.63 22.28
C GLU A 224 6.57 11.72 21.58
N VAL A 225 6.13 10.55 21.11
CA VAL A 225 4.76 9.99 21.23
C VAL A 225 3.57 10.96 21.08
N ILE A 226 2.82 10.75 19.99
CA ILE A 226 1.34 10.79 19.86
C ILE A 226 0.59 11.72 20.83
N SER A 227 0.03 12.83 20.34
CA SER A 227 -1.37 13.20 20.65
C SER A 227 -1.93 14.33 19.78
N THR A 228 -3.18 14.10 19.37
CA THR A 228 -4.29 15.07 19.21
C THR A 228 -4.21 16.21 18.19
N LEU A 229 -5.09 16.08 17.19
CA LEU A 229 -5.89 17.13 16.56
C LEU A 229 -6.14 18.34 17.49
N ASP A 230 -5.68 19.52 17.05
CA ASP A 230 -6.39 20.79 17.22
C ASP A 230 -5.99 21.75 16.07
N PRO A 231 -6.93 22.44 15.39
CA PRO A 231 -6.62 23.23 14.21
C PRO A 231 -6.65 24.73 14.51
N GLU A 232 -5.54 25.34 14.93
CA GLU A 232 -5.53 26.80 15.09
C GLU A 232 -4.11 27.44 15.13
N ILE A 233 -3.35 27.45 14.02
CA ILE A 233 -2.23 28.41 13.77
C ILE A 233 -2.07 28.56 12.23
N GLU A 234 -2.62 29.59 11.58
CA GLU A 234 -2.13 30.97 11.36
C GLU A 234 -0.87 31.14 10.45
N GLY A 235 -1.13 31.56 9.20
CA GLY A 235 -0.43 32.63 8.46
C GLY A 235 1.06 32.51 8.08
N LEU A 236 1.33 32.31 6.79
CA LEU A 236 2.65 32.56 6.17
C LEU A 236 2.79 34.04 5.76
N GLY A 237 3.85 34.72 6.20
CA GLY A 237 4.20 36.08 5.78
C GLY A 237 5.60 36.14 5.16
N PHE A 238 5.71 36.82 4.01
CA PHE A 238 6.99 37.01 3.28
C PHE A 238 7.56 38.41 3.55
N GLN A 239 8.79 38.48 4.08
CA GLN A 239 9.54 39.74 4.14
C GLN A 239 11.00 39.50 3.68
N GLY A 240 11.37 40.08 2.54
CA GLY A 240 12.78 40.24 2.13
C GLY A 240 13.58 38.98 1.79
N GLY A 241 12.93 37.92 1.27
CA GLY A 241 13.65 36.73 0.74
C GLY A 241 14.13 35.72 1.78
N LYS A 242 13.66 35.80 3.03
CA LYS A 242 13.79 34.75 4.04
C LYS A 242 12.42 34.43 4.63
N ILE A 243 12.14 33.15 4.86
CA ILE A 243 10.98 32.72 5.66
C ILE A 243 11.33 32.98 7.12
N VAL A 244 10.49 33.74 7.83
CA VAL A 244 10.66 34.03 9.26
C VAL A 244 9.41 33.58 9.99
N PHE A 245 9.57 32.81 11.07
CA PHE A 245 8.46 32.44 11.95
C PHE A 245 8.03 33.66 12.76
N VAL A 246 6.85 34.22 12.47
CA VAL A 246 6.28 35.32 13.25
C VAL A 246 5.40 34.72 14.34
N ASN A 247 5.94 34.62 15.56
CA ASN A 247 5.10 34.40 16.75
C ASN A 247 4.31 35.68 17.02
N ASP A 248 3.03 35.71 16.70
CA ASP A 248 2.14 36.83 17.04
C ASP A 248 1.73 36.78 18.53
N ILE A 249 2.73 36.74 19.44
CA ILE A 249 2.53 36.76 20.91
C ILE A 249 2.41 38.20 21.45
N LYS A 250 2.37 39.24 20.59
CA LYS A 250 2.24 40.63 21.05
C LYS A 250 1.08 41.40 20.41
N LYS A 251 -0.13 40.86 20.45
CA LYS A 251 -1.36 41.66 20.29
C LYS A 251 -2.41 41.52 21.41
N ASN A 252 -2.27 40.58 22.34
CA ASN A 252 -3.21 40.46 23.46
C ASN A 252 -2.85 41.29 24.72
N ASP A 253 -1.65 41.88 24.80
CA ASP A 253 -1.29 42.75 25.95
C ASP A 253 -1.62 44.24 25.78
N ARG A 254 -2.04 44.70 24.59
CA ARG A 254 -2.45 46.11 24.38
C ARG A 254 -3.95 46.37 24.58
N LYS A 255 -4.77 45.33 24.77
CA LYS A 255 -6.20 45.50 25.13
C LYS A 255 -6.49 45.33 26.63
N ARG A 256 -5.53 44.91 27.45
CA ARG A 256 -5.69 44.79 28.91
C ARG A 256 -5.18 45.97 29.74
N LYS A 257 -4.59 47.00 29.12
CA LYS A 257 -4.22 48.28 29.79
C LYS A 257 -5.04 49.49 29.35
N ALA A 258 -6.20 49.26 28.74
CA ALA A 258 -7.14 50.33 28.39
C ALA A 258 -8.43 50.33 29.24
N ASN A 259 -8.54 49.42 30.24
CA ASN A 259 -9.68 49.34 31.17
C ASN A 259 -9.23 48.92 32.60
N SER A 260 -8.15 49.51 33.11
CA SER A 260 -7.80 49.48 34.54
C SER A 260 -7.09 50.77 34.91
#